data_AF-A0A852H3X3-F1
#
_entry.id   AF-A0A852H3X3-F1
#
_cell.length_a   1.000
_cell.length_b   1.000
_cell.length_c   1.000
_cell.angle_alpha   90.00
_cell.angle_beta   90.00
_cell.angle_gamma   90.00
#
_symmetry.space_group_name_H-M   'P 1'
#
loop_
_entity.id
_entity.type
_entity.pdbx_description
1 polymer ?
#
loop_
_entity_poly.entity_id
_entity_poly.type
_entity_poly.pdbx_seq_one_letter_code
_entity_poly.pdbx_strand_id
1 'polypeptide(L)' 'LMNEVVHTSPTIGSNVEEIVVKNTHFLMWDIGGQESLRSSWNTYYSNTEFIILVVDSIDRERLSITKEELYRMLAHEV' A
#
# COMPACT_ATOMS: atom_id res chain seq x y z
N LEU A 1 8.99 -11.22 -21.66
CA LEU A 1 9.00 -10.08 -20.73
C LEU A 1 9.48 -10.46 -19.31
N MET A 2 10.13 -11.62 -19.10
CA MET A 2 10.48 -12.13 -17.76
C MET A 2 11.95 -11.87 -17.34
N ASN A 3 12.65 -10.92 -17.96
CA ASN A 3 14.09 -10.74 -17.71
C ASN A 3 14.58 -9.29 -17.60
N GLU A 4 13.67 -8.31 -17.47
CA GLU A 4 14.08 -6.96 -17.06
C GLU A 4 14.05 -6.86 -15.55
N VAL A 5 15.21 -6.59 -14.95
CA VAL A 5 15.30 -6.12 -13.57
C VAL A 5 14.79 -4.68 -13.59
N VAL A 6 13.51 -4.50 -13.27
CA VAL A 6 12.95 -3.16 -13.07
C VAL A 6 13.47 -2.66 -11.73
N HIS A 7 14.38 -1.70 -11.77
CA HIS A 7 14.84 -1.03 -10.56
C HIS A 7 13.72 -0.15 -10.02
N THR A 8 13.27 -0.43 -8.79
CA THR A 8 12.27 0.39 -8.11
C THR A 8 12.94 1.48 -7.30
N SER A 9 12.43 2.70 -7.41
CA SER A 9 12.82 3.84 -6.56
C SER A 9 11.75 4.07 -5.49
N PRO A 10 12.08 4.66 -4.32
CA PRO A 10 11.08 4.98 -3.31
C PRO A 10 9.93 5.81 -3.91
N THR A 11 8.69 5.38 -3.68
CA THR A 11 7.50 6.10 -4.13
C THR A 11 7.32 7.38 -3.32
N ILE A 12 7.38 8.54 -3.99
CA ILE A 12 7.22 9.87 -3.38
C ILE A 12 5.74 10.30 -3.32
N GLY A 13 4.86 9.65 -4.08
CA GLY A 13 3.44 9.95 -4.14
C GLY A 13 2.59 8.69 -4.24
N SER A 14 1.79 8.60 -5.30
CA SER A 14 0.96 7.44 -5.59
C SER A 14 1.01 7.06 -7.06
N ASN A 15 0.94 5.77 -7.36
CA ASN A 15 0.70 5.23 -8.69
C ASN A 15 -0.68 4.55 -8.72
N VAL A 16 -1.32 4.52 -9.89
CA VAL A 16 -2.59 3.80 -10.09
C VAL A 16 -2.42 2.77 -11.20
N GLU A 17 -2.80 1.54 -10.91
CA GLU A 17 -2.75 0.44 -11.87
C GLU A 17 -4.06 -0.32 -11.89
N GLU A 18 -4.53 -0.64 -13.10
CA GLU A 18 -5.61 -1.59 -13.29
C GLU A 18 -5.03 -2.98 -13.52
N ILE A 19 -5.36 -3.92 -12.63
CA ILE A 19 -4.95 -5.31 -12.72
C ILE A 19 -6.19 -6.16 -12.93
N VAL A 20 -6.19 -6.94 -14.01
CA VAL A 20 -7.29 -7.87 -14.31
C VAL A 20 -6.86 -9.28 -13.91
N VAL A 21 -7.53 -9.85 -12.92
CA VAL A 21 -7.33 -11.25 -12.52
C VAL A 21 -8.60 -12.02 -12.82
N LYS A 22 -8.53 -12.93 -13.79
CA LYS A 22 -9.70 -13.65 -14.35
C LYS A 22 -10.72 -12.64 -14.90
N ASN A 23 -11.93 -12.59 -14.34
CA ASN A 23 -13.01 -11.69 -14.75
C ASN A 23 -13.24 -10.56 -13.74
N THR A 24 -12.26 -10.30 -12.86
CA THR A 24 -12.33 -9.25 -11.85
C THR A 24 -11.28 -8.19 -12.16
N HIS A 25 -11.73 -6.94 -12.19
CA HIS A 25 -10.89 -5.76 -12.41
C HIS A 25 -10.56 -5.13 -11.07
N PHE A 26 -9.28 -4.96 -10.78
CA PHE A 26 -8.79 -4.31 -9.57
C PHE A 26 -8.19 -2.96 -9.96
N LEU A 27 -8.77 -1.87 -9.45
CA LEU A 27 -8.14 -0.56 -9.50
C LEU A 27 -7.31 -0.38 -8.22
N MET A 28 -5.99 -0.47 -8.34
CA MET A 28 -5.08 -0.48 -7.22
C MET A 28 -4.27 0.81 -7.16
N TRP A 29 -4.12 1.34 -5.94
CA TRP A 29 -3.28 2.50 -5.65
C TRP A 29 -2.04 2.03 -4.89
N ASP A 30 -0.87 2.16 -5.50
CA ASP A 30 0.41 2.01 -4.78
C ASP A 30 0.78 3.37 -4.16
N ILE A 31 1.02 3.39 -2.85
CA ILE A 31 1.14 4.62 -2.06
C ILE A 31 2.49 4.61 -1.34
N GLY A 32 3.17 5.75 -1.33
CA GLY A 32 4.43 5.93 -0.62
C GLY A 32 4.35 5.59 0.88
N GLY A 33 5.30 4.77 1.34
CA GLY A 33 5.40 4.26 2.71
C GLY A 33 6.14 5.17 3.72
N GLN A 34 6.72 6.27 3.24
CA GLN A 34 7.50 7.20 4.06
C GLN A 34 6.62 7.83 5.15
N GLU A 35 7.17 8.03 6.34
CA GLU A 35 6.42 8.53 7.50
C GLU A 35 5.66 9.83 7.23
N SER A 36 6.29 10.78 6.50
CA SER A 36 5.70 12.05 6.08
C SER A 36 4.50 11.92 5.14
N LEU A 37 4.36 10.78 4.45
CA LEU A 37 3.26 10.51 3.51
C LEU A 37 2.10 9.76 4.17
N ARG A 38 2.29 9.17 5.36
CA ARG A 38 1.26 8.32 5.98
C ARG A 38 0.00 9.07 6.37
N SER A 39 0.12 10.37 6.65
CA SER A 39 -1.03 11.22 6.96
C SER A 39 -2.02 11.38 5.80
N SER A 40 -1.62 11.08 4.56
CA SER A 40 -2.51 11.15 3.40
C SER A 40 -3.11 9.80 3.00
N TRP A 41 -2.72 8.68 3.63
CA TRP A 41 -3.20 7.35 3.22
C TRP A 41 -4.72 7.23 3.23
N ASN A 42 -5.41 7.89 4.17
CA ASN A 42 -6.86 7.83 4.32
C ASN A 42 -7.62 8.37 3.10
N THR A 43 -7.03 9.26 2.32
CA THR A 43 -7.64 9.76 1.08
C THR A 43 -7.72 8.70 -0.02
N TYR A 44 -6.94 7.62 0.10
CA TYR A 44 -6.87 6.56 -0.92
C TYR A 44 -7.68 5.32 -0.57
N TYR A 45 -7.86 5.01 0.71
CA TYR A 45 -8.65 3.84 1.13
C TYR A 45 -10.12 4.13 1.46
N SER A 46 -10.54 5.40 1.38
CA SER A 46 -11.94 5.79 1.44
C SER A 46 -12.73 5.10 0.31
N ASN A 47 -13.77 4.35 0.66
CA ASN A 47 -14.58 3.54 -0.27
C ASN A 47 -13.85 2.38 -0.97
N THR A 48 -12.71 1.93 -0.46
CA THR A 48 -12.07 0.69 -0.96
C THR A 48 -12.72 -0.55 -0.36
N GLU A 49 -12.82 -1.62 -1.15
CA GLU A 49 -13.32 -2.90 -0.67
C GLU A 49 -12.25 -3.68 0.13
N PHE A 50 -10.98 -3.50 -0.24
CA PHE A 50 -9.85 -4.22 0.34
C PHE A 50 -8.62 -3.33 0.47
N ILE A 51 -7.85 -3.59 1.52
CA ILE A 51 -6.51 -3.03 1.73
C ILE A 51 -5.49 -4.16 1.65
N ILE A 52 -4.43 -3.96 0.87
CA ILE A 52 -3.27 -4.86 0.85
C ILE A 52 -2.13 -4.15 1.57
N LEU A 53 -1.79 -4.63 2.77
CA LEU A 53 -0.65 -4.14 3.53
C LEU A 53 0.55 -5.08 3.34
N VAL A 54 1.60 -4.60 2.68
CA VAL A 54 2.83 -5.37 2.47
C VAL A 54 3.77 -5.19 3.66
N VAL A 55 4.22 -6.30 4.24
CA VAL A 55 5.10 -6.30 5.42
C VAL A 55 6.42 -6.97 5.07
N ASP A 56 7.53 -6.27 5.31
CA ASP A 56 8.85 -6.89 5.22
C ASP A 56 9.06 -7.87 6.37
N SER A 57 9.06 -9.17 6.04
CA SER A 57 9.20 -10.25 7.03
C SER A 57 10.56 -10.32 7.72
N ILE A 58 11.59 -9.67 7.16
CA ILE A 58 12.95 -9.65 7.72
C ILE A 58 13.12 -8.46 8.68
N ASP A 59 12.38 -7.37 8.47
CA ASP A 59 12.48 -6.16 9.28
C ASP A 59 11.65 -6.23 10.57
N ARG A 60 12.19 -6.96 11.55
CA ARG A 60 11.53 -7.15 12.85
C ARG A 60 11.44 -5.86 13.67
N GLU A 61 12.36 -4.92 13.47
CA GLU A 61 12.40 -3.66 14.23
C GLU A 61 11.22 -2.77 13.87
N ARG A 62 10.80 -2.76 12.60
CA ARG A 62 9.67 -1.95 12.13
C ARG A 62 8.31 -2.66 12.21
N LEU A 63 8.26 -3.92 12.64
CA LEU A 63 7.00 -4.67 12.73
C LEU A 63 5.97 -4.01 13.68
N SER A 64 6.43 -3.42 14.79
CA SER A 64 5.56 -2.67 15.71
C SER A 64 4.91 -1.47 15.03
N ILE A 65 5.68 -0.74 14.22
CA ILE A 65 5.20 0.40 13.44
C ILE A 65 4.13 -0.07 12.45
N THR A 66 4.39 -1.13 11.69
CA THR A 66 3.41 -1.70 10.75
C THR A 66 2.11 -2.11 11.44
N LYS A 67 2.21 -2.73 12.63
CA LYS A 67 1.06 -3.08 13.45
C LYS A 67 0.26 -1.83 13.82
N GLU A 68 0.91 -0.79 14.34
CA GLU A 68 0.24 0.46 14.71
C GLU A 68 -0.47 1.11 13.52
N GLU A 69 0.18 1.21 12.36
CA GLU A 69 -0.46 1.78 11.17
C GLU A 69 -1.67 0.96 10.72
N LEU A 70 -1.59 -0.38 10.76
CA LEU A 70 -2.74 -1.25 10.48
C LEU A 70 -3.91 -0.94 11.41
N TYR A 71 -3.68 -0.84 12.72
CA TYR A 71 -4.75 -0.52 13.67
C TYR A 71 -5.31 0.89 13.45
N ARG A 72 -4.49 1.88 13.07
CA ARG A 72 -4.98 3.22 12.72
C ARG A 72 -5.87 3.20 11.47
N MET A 73 -5.48 2.44 10.44
CA MET A 73 -6.29 2.28 9.23
C MET A 73 -7.63 1.59 9.53
N LEU A 74 -7.62 0.54 10.35
CA LEU A 74 -8.83 -0.19 10.74
C LEU A 74 -9.76 0.61 11.67
N ALA A 75 -9.21 1.51 12.48
CA ALA A 75 -9.96 2.40 13.34
C ALA A 75 -10.48 3.65 12.61
N HIS A 76 -10.11 3.84 11.34
CA HIS A 76 -10.65 4.93 10.53
C HIS A 76 -12.10 4.62 10.19
N GLU A 77 -13.02 5.18 10.97
CA GLU A 77 -14.46 5.17 10.65
C GLU A 77 -14.71 6.06 9.43
N VAL A 78 -15.39 5.49 8.44
CA VAL A 78 -15.91 6.21 7.26
C VAL A 78 -17.14 7.02 7.65
#